data_AF-A0A8S0H7K6-F1
#
_entry.id   AF-A0A8S0H7K6-F1
#
_cell.length_a   1.000
_cell.length_b   1.000
_cell.length_c   1.000
_cell.angle_alpha   90.00
_cell.angle_beta   90.00
_cell.angle_gamma   90.00
#
_symmetry.space_group_name_H-M   'P 1'
#
loop_
_entity.id
_entity.type
_entity.pdbx_description
1 polymer ?
#
loop_
_entity_poly.entity_id
_entity_poly.type
_entity_poly.pdbx_seq_one_letter_code
_entity_poly.pdbx_strand_id
1 'polypeptide(L)'
;MFSRVITKPVVRSAYVHGVINSSLSQSAARAGLSHSLTMDMANVFGYDIDFAQDIRQGDEFDVIYEQKVANGKIVGTGNILSARFTNRGKTYTAVRYTNKQGSSSYYTADGNSMRKAFIRTPVDFARISSRFSMGRKHPILNKIRAHKGVDYAAPRGTPIKAAGDGKVLLAGRRGGYGNTVIIQHGNTYRTLYGHMQGFAKGVKTGGSVKQGQVIGYIGTTGLSTGPHLHYEFQVNGVHVDPLGQKLPMADPIAKAERARFLQQSQPLMARMDQEKATMLASSKR
;
A
#
# COMPACT_ATOMS: atom_id res chain seq x y z
N MET A 1 -45.50 9.76 -7.78
CA MET A 1 -44.15 9.51 -8.34
C MET A 1 -43.14 10.30 -7.52
N PHE A 2 -42.41 9.67 -6.60
CA PHE A 2 -41.35 10.37 -5.86
C PHE A 2 -40.07 10.32 -6.69
N SER A 3 -39.70 11.45 -7.31
CA SER A 3 -38.39 11.59 -7.96
C SER A 3 -37.33 11.65 -6.86
N ARG A 4 -36.53 10.59 -6.74
CA ARG A 4 -35.42 10.53 -5.80
C ARG A 4 -34.30 11.40 -6.35
N VAL A 5 -34.26 12.68 -5.96
CA VAL A 5 -33.16 13.58 -6.29
C VAL A 5 -31.90 13.05 -5.58
N ILE A 6 -31.03 12.39 -6.34
CA ILE A 6 -29.73 11.93 -5.83
C ILE A 6 -28.80 13.15 -5.83
N THR A 7 -28.78 13.90 -4.73
CA THR A 7 -27.80 14.99 -4.55
C THR A 7 -26.41 14.38 -4.41
N LYS A 8 -25.51 14.65 -5.37
CA LYS A 8 -24.10 14.25 -5.27
C LYS A 8 -23.46 14.98 -4.07
N PRO A 9 -22.79 14.27 -3.15
CA PRO A 9 -22.15 14.92 -2.01
C PRO A 9 -21.04 15.86 -2.45
N VAL A 10 -20.97 17.04 -1.83
CA VAL A 10 -19.86 17.98 -1.96
C VAL A 10 -18.70 17.47 -1.10
N VAL A 11 -17.49 17.47 -1.66
CA VAL A 11 -16.27 17.11 -0.93
C VAL A 11 -15.61 18.39 -0.42
N ARG A 12 -15.38 18.46 0.88
CA ARG A 12 -14.58 19.53 1.52
C ARG A 12 -13.50 18.91 2.39
N SER A 13 -12.48 19.69 2.73
CA SER A 13 -11.46 19.26 3.69
C SER A 13 -11.86 19.63 5.11
N ALA A 14 -11.59 18.73 6.05
CA ALA A 14 -11.80 18.91 7.49
C ALA A 14 -10.49 18.61 8.24
N TYR A 15 -10.34 19.19 9.42
CA TYR A 15 -9.23 18.95 10.33
C TYR A 15 -9.75 18.32 11.62
N VAL A 16 -8.94 17.45 12.20
CA VAL A 16 -9.15 16.93 13.55
C VAL A 16 -7.82 16.83 14.28
N HIS A 17 -7.90 17.00 15.59
CA HIS A 17 -6.82 16.74 16.54
C HIS A 17 -7.30 15.75 17.59
N GLY A 18 -6.42 14.88 18.08
CA GLY A 18 -6.72 14.06 19.23
C GLY A 18 -5.48 13.65 20.02
N VAL A 19 -5.69 13.46 21.32
CA VAL A 19 -4.68 12.98 22.27
C VAL A 19 -5.02 11.54 22.67
N ILE A 20 -4.02 10.67 22.68
CA ILE A 20 -4.11 9.29 23.12
C ILE A 20 -4.28 9.29 24.64
N ASN A 21 -5.41 8.76 25.12
CA ASN A 21 -5.62 8.51 26.55
C ASN A 21 -5.58 7.01 26.88
N SER A 22 -5.94 6.16 25.93
CA SER A 22 -6.07 4.71 26.13
C SER A 22 -5.64 3.94 24.89
N SER A 23 -6.38 4.09 23.80
CA SER A 23 -6.09 3.48 22.50
C SER A 23 -6.32 4.47 21.37
N LEU A 24 -5.65 4.24 20.24
CA LEU A 24 -5.87 5.04 19.04
C LEU A 24 -7.35 5.02 18.61
N SER A 25 -7.99 3.86 18.62
CA SER A 25 -9.39 3.73 18.19
C SER A 25 -10.34 4.56 19.06
N GLN A 26 -10.19 4.51 20.38
CA GLN A 26 -11.07 5.23 21.29
C GLN A 26 -10.81 6.74 21.27
N SER A 27 -9.54 7.17 21.19
CA SER A 27 -9.20 8.60 21.09
C SER A 27 -9.60 9.18 19.74
N ALA A 28 -9.42 8.46 18.64
CA ALA A 28 -9.88 8.86 17.31
C ALA A 28 -11.42 8.98 17.23
N ALA A 29 -12.15 8.01 17.79
CA ALA A 29 -13.60 8.09 17.86
C ALA A 29 -14.07 9.30 18.68
N ARG A 30 -13.43 9.60 19.82
CA ARG A 30 -13.72 10.79 20.63
C ARG A 30 -13.43 12.10 19.89
N ALA A 31 -12.41 12.11 19.04
CA ALA A 31 -12.10 13.25 18.18
C ALA A 31 -13.03 13.37 16.96
N GLY A 32 -13.97 12.43 16.76
CA GLY A 32 -14.94 12.46 15.67
C GLY A 32 -14.46 11.78 14.38
N LEU A 33 -13.37 11.02 14.42
CA LEU A 33 -12.94 10.19 13.29
C LEU A 33 -13.78 8.92 13.18
N SER A 34 -14.10 8.55 11.94
CA SER A 34 -14.72 7.26 11.66
C SER A 34 -13.72 6.12 11.88
N HIS A 35 -14.24 4.92 12.16
CA HIS A 35 -13.40 3.73 12.30
C HIS A 35 -12.54 3.47 11.05
N SER A 36 -13.11 3.64 9.85
CA SER A 36 -12.37 3.45 8.60
C SER A 36 -11.21 4.43 8.46
N LEU A 37 -11.43 5.72 8.78
CA LEU A 37 -10.41 6.74 8.67
C LEU A 37 -9.31 6.56 9.73
N THR A 38 -9.69 6.05 10.91
CA THR A 38 -8.74 5.64 11.96
C THR A 38 -7.84 4.51 11.48
N MET A 39 -8.40 3.48 10.84
CA MET A 39 -7.63 2.38 10.25
C MET A 39 -6.75 2.87 9.10
N ASP A 40 -7.24 3.78 8.26
CA ASP A 40 -6.43 4.38 7.19
C ASP A 40 -5.22 5.13 7.78
N MET A 41 -5.41 5.92 8.83
CA MET A 41 -4.32 6.60 9.53
C MET A 41 -3.32 5.60 10.14
N ALA A 42 -3.81 4.55 10.82
CA ALA A 42 -2.96 3.51 11.37
C ALA A 42 -2.14 2.80 10.27
N ASN A 43 -2.71 2.62 9.08
CA ASN A 43 -2.00 2.05 7.94
C ASN A 43 -0.92 3.00 7.39
N VAL A 44 -1.14 4.31 7.41
CA VAL A 44 -0.13 5.30 6.95
C VAL A 44 1.12 5.27 7.82
N PHE A 45 0.98 5.15 9.15
CA PHE A 45 2.10 5.22 10.10
C PHE A 45 2.57 3.87 10.63
N GLY A 46 1.85 2.77 10.35
CA GLY A 46 2.09 1.45 10.94
C GLY A 46 3.39 0.75 10.52
N TYR A 47 4.31 1.48 9.88
CA TYR A 47 5.71 1.08 9.72
C TYR A 47 6.60 1.73 10.79
N ASP A 48 6.39 3.02 11.04
CA ASP A 48 7.19 3.81 11.97
C ASP A 48 6.73 3.67 13.43
N ILE A 49 5.48 3.23 13.63
CA ILE A 49 4.82 3.12 14.94
C ILE A 49 4.08 1.78 15.03
N ASP A 50 4.43 0.95 16.02
CA ASP A 50 3.59 -0.19 16.40
C ASP A 50 2.44 0.33 17.29
N PHE A 51 1.25 0.52 16.70
CA PHE A 51 0.11 1.06 17.45
C PHE A 51 -0.38 0.19 18.63
N ALA A 52 0.02 -1.09 18.69
CA ALA A 52 -0.32 -1.97 19.80
C ALA A 52 0.70 -1.88 20.95
N GLN A 53 1.99 -1.66 20.64
CA GLN A 53 3.06 -1.68 21.63
C GLN A 53 3.65 -0.31 21.98
N ASP A 54 3.62 0.63 21.04
CA ASP A 54 4.37 1.88 21.15
C ASP A 54 3.56 3.05 21.69
N ILE A 55 2.23 3.06 21.51
CA ILE A 55 1.38 4.19 21.91
C ILE A 55 1.40 4.40 23.41
N ARG A 56 1.46 5.65 23.82
CA ARG A 56 1.42 6.05 25.22
C ARG A 56 0.37 7.13 25.42
N GLN A 57 -0.14 7.22 26.64
CA GLN A 57 -0.96 8.34 27.04
C GLN A 57 -0.18 9.65 26.81
N GLY A 58 -0.81 10.64 26.19
CA GLY A 58 -0.20 11.91 25.82
C GLY A 58 0.39 11.96 24.41
N ASP A 59 0.50 10.84 23.70
CA ASP A 59 0.74 10.87 22.26
C ASP A 59 -0.41 11.60 21.55
N GLU A 60 -0.16 12.19 20.40
CA GLU A 60 -1.15 13.01 19.70
C GLU A 60 -1.16 12.73 18.20
N PHE A 61 -2.30 13.01 17.57
CA PHE A 61 -2.44 12.96 16.13
C PHE A 61 -3.21 14.17 15.60
N ASP A 62 -2.85 14.56 14.39
CA ASP A 62 -3.47 15.62 13.61
C ASP A 62 -3.83 15.05 12.23
N VAL A 63 -5.05 15.25 11.74
CA VAL A 63 -5.47 14.70 10.43
C VAL A 63 -6.27 15.73 9.66
N ILE A 64 -5.81 16.02 8.44
CA ILE A 64 -6.60 16.71 7.42
C ILE A 64 -7.14 15.65 6.45
N TYR A 65 -8.45 15.60 6.28
CA TYR A 65 -9.12 14.58 5.47
C TYR A 65 -10.29 15.14 4.67
N GLU A 66 -10.73 14.39 3.67
CA GLU A 66 -11.92 14.71 2.89
C GLU A 66 -13.20 14.31 3.64
N GLN A 67 -14.15 15.23 3.69
CA GLN A 67 -15.48 15.04 4.25
C GLN A 67 -16.52 15.22 3.15
N LYS A 68 -17.44 14.26 3.02
CA LYS A 68 -18.53 14.28 2.06
C LYS A 68 -19.78 14.82 2.73
N VAL A 69 -20.32 15.90 2.20
CA VAL A 69 -21.48 16.60 2.75
C VAL A 69 -22.61 16.60 1.72
N ALA A 70 -23.80 16.18 2.13
CA ALA A 70 -25.02 16.28 1.32
C ALA A 70 -26.13 16.89 2.17
N ASN A 71 -26.82 17.90 1.63
CA ASN A 71 -27.91 18.61 2.31
C ASN A 71 -27.50 19.14 3.71
N GLY A 72 -26.30 19.71 3.81
CA GLY A 72 -25.74 20.23 5.07
C GLY A 72 -25.28 19.16 6.08
N LYS A 73 -25.51 17.87 5.82
CA LYS A 73 -25.13 16.76 6.70
C LYS A 73 -23.90 16.03 6.17
N ILE A 74 -23.05 15.59 7.09
CA ILE A 74 -21.92 14.72 6.78
C ILE A 74 -22.48 13.34 6.44
N VAL A 75 -22.25 12.89 5.21
CA VAL A 75 -22.73 11.58 4.71
C VAL A 75 -21.58 10.58 4.52
N GLY A 76 -20.34 10.99 4.76
CA GLY A 76 -19.19 10.10 4.78
C GLY A 76 -17.86 10.85 4.76
N THR A 77 -16.78 10.07 4.69
CA THR A 77 -15.42 10.59 4.54
C THR A 77 -14.80 10.13 3.21
N GLY A 78 -13.72 10.78 2.82
CA GLY A 78 -12.85 10.42 1.70
C GLY A 78 -11.44 10.14 2.20
N ASN A 79 -10.44 10.57 1.42
CA ASN A 79 -9.04 10.27 1.70
C ASN A 79 -8.47 11.15 2.83
N ILE A 80 -7.46 10.63 3.55
CA ILE A 80 -6.54 11.47 4.33
C ILE A 80 -5.70 12.28 3.33
N LEU A 81 -5.68 13.59 3.48
CA LEU A 81 -4.88 14.49 2.66
C LEU A 81 -3.50 14.69 3.28
N SER A 82 -3.45 14.85 4.60
CA SER A 82 -2.22 14.86 5.37
C SER A 82 -2.52 14.42 6.81
N ALA A 83 -1.53 13.81 7.45
CA ALA A 83 -1.62 13.43 8.86
C ALA A 83 -0.28 13.63 9.56
N ARG A 84 -0.33 13.84 10.88
CA ARG A 84 0.81 13.78 11.78
C ARG A 84 0.49 12.89 12.95
N PHE A 85 1.51 12.20 13.45
CA PHE A 85 1.45 11.45 14.69
C PHE A 85 2.69 11.75 15.51
N THR A 86 2.53 12.24 16.74
CA THR A 86 3.63 12.41 17.69
C THR A 86 3.59 11.23 18.66
N ASN A 87 4.58 10.34 18.56
CA ASN A 87 4.76 9.22 19.48
C ASN A 87 6.03 9.48 20.31
N ARG A 88 5.88 9.56 21.64
CA ARG A 88 6.99 9.78 22.58
C ARG A 88 7.89 10.96 22.21
N GLY A 89 7.27 12.07 21.82
CA GLY A 89 7.96 13.31 21.44
C GLY A 89 8.55 13.32 20.01
N LYS A 90 8.50 12.19 19.27
CA LYS A 90 8.90 12.15 17.86
C LYS A 90 7.67 12.28 16.96
N THR A 91 7.67 13.29 16.10
CA THR A 91 6.59 13.54 15.15
C THR A 91 6.88 12.92 13.79
N TYR A 92 5.91 12.16 13.29
CA TYR A 92 5.88 11.57 11.97
C TYR A 92 4.85 12.31 11.13
N THR A 93 5.23 12.76 9.94
CA THR A 93 4.35 13.51 9.03
C THR A 93 4.18 12.74 7.73
N ALA A 94 2.93 12.60 7.29
CA ALA A 94 2.58 11.97 6.02
C ALA A 94 1.67 12.88 5.20
N VAL A 95 1.95 12.99 3.90
CA VAL A 95 1.15 13.77 2.95
C VAL A 95 0.76 12.90 1.77
N ARG A 96 -0.51 12.97 1.39
CA ARG A 96 -1.03 12.28 0.20
C ARG A 96 -0.61 13.06 -1.05
N TYR A 97 -0.01 12.35 -2.01
CA TYR A 97 0.35 12.89 -3.31
C TYR A 97 -0.19 12.01 -4.42
N THR A 98 -0.75 12.65 -5.47
CA THR A 98 -1.21 11.98 -6.69
C THR A 98 -0.34 12.42 -7.86
N ASN A 99 0.43 11.49 -8.42
CA ASN A 99 1.33 11.78 -9.53
C ASN A 99 0.57 12.08 -10.84
N LYS A 100 1.29 12.51 -11.88
CA LYS A 100 0.68 12.85 -13.19
C LYS A 100 -0.08 11.69 -13.84
N GLN A 101 0.26 10.45 -13.49
CA GLN A 101 -0.37 9.23 -13.98
C GLN A 101 -1.62 8.83 -13.17
N GLY A 102 -2.02 9.64 -12.18
CA GLY A 102 -3.20 9.40 -11.34
C GLY A 102 -2.98 8.39 -10.21
N SER A 103 -1.74 7.99 -9.94
CA SER A 103 -1.41 7.10 -8.83
C SER A 103 -1.18 7.89 -7.55
N SER A 104 -1.96 7.58 -6.51
CA SER A 104 -1.88 8.26 -5.21
C SER A 104 -1.13 7.43 -4.17
N SER A 105 -0.33 8.07 -3.33
CA SER A 105 0.41 7.44 -2.23
C SER A 105 0.73 8.43 -1.12
N TYR A 106 1.22 7.95 0.03
CA TYR A 106 1.65 8.79 1.14
C TYR A 106 3.18 8.89 1.20
N TYR A 107 3.66 10.09 1.50
CA TYR A 107 5.07 10.42 1.57
C TYR A 107 5.36 11.28 2.80
N THR A 108 6.58 11.20 3.31
CA THR A 108 7.09 12.15 4.31
C THR A 108 7.15 13.56 3.74
N ALA A 109 7.35 14.56 4.60
CA ALA A 109 7.56 15.95 4.17
C ALA A 109 8.71 16.09 3.15
N ASP A 110 9.76 15.28 3.29
CA ASP A 110 10.92 15.28 2.39
C ASP A 110 10.71 14.46 1.11
N GLY A 111 9.57 13.77 0.98
CA GLY A 111 9.20 12.97 -0.19
C GLY A 111 9.63 11.50 -0.13
N ASN A 112 10.02 10.97 1.04
CA ASN A 112 10.26 9.52 1.20
C ASN A 112 8.94 8.77 1.30
N SER A 113 8.84 7.53 0.81
CA SER A 113 7.55 6.82 0.86
C SER A 113 7.23 6.33 2.27
N MET A 114 5.95 6.46 2.65
CA MET A 114 5.40 5.88 3.89
C MET A 114 4.95 4.42 3.73
N ARG A 115 5.16 3.78 2.56
CA ARG A 115 4.70 2.40 2.33
C ARG A 115 5.67 1.37 2.94
N LYS A 116 5.09 0.32 3.54
CA LYS A 116 5.80 -0.83 4.11
C LYS A 116 6.72 -1.53 3.09
N ALA A 117 7.80 -2.11 3.62
CA ALA A 117 8.62 -3.06 2.88
C ALA A 117 7.78 -4.23 2.36
N PHE A 118 8.12 -4.72 1.18
CA PHE A 118 7.46 -5.86 0.57
C PHE A 118 7.60 -7.13 1.43
N ILE A 119 6.55 -7.96 1.47
CA ILE A 119 6.65 -9.33 1.98
C ILE A 119 7.62 -10.08 1.08
N ARG A 120 8.68 -10.64 1.67
CA ARG A 120 9.73 -11.39 0.95
C ARG A 120 9.23 -12.72 0.40
N THR A 121 8.33 -13.37 1.13
CA THR A 121 7.83 -14.70 0.81
C THR A 121 6.31 -14.65 0.68
N PRO A 122 5.76 -14.63 -0.55
CA PRO A 122 4.32 -14.47 -0.79
C PRO A 122 3.50 -15.76 -0.57
N VAL A 123 4.09 -16.81 0.01
CA VAL A 123 3.46 -18.12 0.24
C VAL A 123 3.90 -18.64 1.60
N ASP A 124 2.95 -19.05 2.43
CA ASP A 124 3.26 -19.66 3.73
C ASP A 124 3.76 -21.11 3.53
N PHE A 125 4.72 -21.57 4.35
CA PHE A 125 5.20 -22.96 4.39
C PHE A 125 5.79 -23.52 3.07
N ALA A 126 6.28 -22.67 2.17
CA ALA A 126 6.93 -23.10 0.94
C ALA A 126 8.45 -23.28 1.09
N ARG A 127 9.02 -24.30 0.43
CA ARG A 127 10.48 -24.39 0.27
C ARG A 127 10.92 -23.68 -1.01
N ILE A 128 12.08 -23.04 -0.99
CA ILE A 128 12.68 -22.52 -2.22
C ILE A 128 13.21 -23.71 -3.03
N SER A 129 12.58 -24.02 -4.15
CA SER A 129 13.01 -25.09 -5.07
C SER A 129 14.00 -24.59 -6.11
N SER A 130 14.02 -23.29 -6.38
CA SER A 130 14.99 -22.65 -7.27
C SER A 130 15.19 -21.19 -6.90
N ARG A 131 16.46 -20.75 -6.89
CA ARG A 131 16.85 -19.35 -6.64
C ARG A 131 16.96 -18.56 -7.95
N PHE A 132 16.99 -17.25 -7.83
CA PHE A 132 17.32 -16.34 -8.94
C PHE A 132 18.73 -16.65 -9.46
N SER A 133 18.90 -16.68 -10.78
CA SER A 133 20.21 -16.92 -11.39
C SER A 133 20.27 -16.35 -12.80
N MET A 134 21.35 -15.67 -13.16
CA MET A 134 21.59 -15.17 -14.51
C MET A 134 22.19 -16.22 -15.47
N GLY A 135 22.51 -17.43 -14.98
CA GLY A 135 23.30 -18.42 -15.73
C GLY A 135 23.02 -19.89 -15.41
N ARG A 136 21.76 -20.28 -15.18
CA ARG A 136 21.40 -21.68 -14.87
C ARG A 136 21.12 -22.50 -16.15
N LYS A 137 21.57 -23.75 -16.22
CA LYS A 137 21.16 -24.71 -17.26
C LYS A 137 19.69 -25.10 -17.08
N HIS A 138 18.86 -24.83 -18.10
CA HIS A 138 17.43 -25.08 -18.08
C HIS A 138 17.13 -26.58 -18.14
N PRO A 139 16.44 -27.18 -17.14
CA PRO A 139 16.33 -28.62 -17.00
C PRO A 139 15.55 -29.31 -18.12
N ILE A 140 14.68 -28.58 -18.82
CA ILE A 140 13.89 -29.12 -19.95
C ILE A 140 14.54 -28.80 -21.32
N LEU A 141 15.32 -27.73 -21.42
CA LEU A 141 15.77 -27.19 -22.72
C LEU A 141 17.29 -27.35 -22.94
N ASN A 142 18.03 -27.81 -21.93
CA ASN A 142 19.49 -27.99 -21.93
C ASN A 142 20.33 -26.75 -22.36
N LYS A 143 19.76 -25.54 -22.30
CA LYS A 143 20.45 -24.26 -22.57
C LYS A 143 20.68 -23.48 -21.28
N ILE A 144 21.76 -22.69 -21.21
CA ILE A 144 21.96 -21.71 -20.13
C ILE A 144 20.90 -20.61 -20.30
N ARG A 145 20.04 -20.44 -19.30
CA ARG A 145 18.95 -19.45 -19.31
C ARG A 145 18.81 -18.84 -17.93
N ALA A 146 18.69 -17.51 -17.90
CA ALA A 146 18.44 -16.80 -16.66
C ALA A 146 17.09 -17.24 -16.05
N HIS A 147 17.13 -17.66 -14.79
CA HIS A 147 15.97 -17.82 -13.94
C HIS A 147 15.72 -16.48 -13.25
N LYS A 148 14.81 -15.68 -13.80
CA LYS A 148 14.59 -14.27 -13.41
C LYS A 148 13.62 -14.10 -12.23
N GLY A 149 13.52 -15.12 -11.39
CA GLY A 149 12.63 -15.19 -10.24
C GLY A 149 13.09 -16.23 -9.22
N VAL A 150 12.25 -16.50 -8.24
CA VAL A 150 12.41 -17.53 -7.22
C VAL A 150 11.23 -18.48 -7.30
N ASP A 151 11.51 -19.78 -7.28
CA ASP A 151 10.47 -20.80 -7.28
C ASP A 151 10.23 -21.28 -5.84
N TYR A 152 8.98 -21.16 -5.41
CA TYR A 152 8.50 -21.63 -4.12
C TYR A 152 7.65 -22.88 -4.32
N ALA A 153 8.19 -24.05 -3.98
CA ALA A 153 7.48 -25.31 -4.07
C ALA A 153 6.55 -25.48 -2.85
N ALA A 154 5.28 -25.71 -3.14
CA ALA A 154 4.23 -26.01 -2.17
C ALA A 154 3.06 -26.73 -2.88
N PRO A 155 2.16 -27.40 -2.14
CA PRO A 155 1.04 -28.13 -2.74
C PRO A 155 0.14 -27.26 -3.62
N ARG A 156 -0.50 -27.86 -4.62
CA ARG A 156 -1.54 -27.17 -5.42
C ARG A 156 -2.65 -26.67 -4.49
N GLY A 157 -3.16 -25.48 -4.77
CA GLY A 157 -4.18 -24.85 -3.91
C GLY A 157 -3.62 -24.02 -2.76
N THR A 158 -2.32 -24.07 -2.48
CA THR A 158 -1.73 -23.21 -1.44
C THR A 158 -1.97 -21.73 -1.77
N PRO A 159 -2.49 -20.91 -0.84
CA PRO A 159 -2.73 -19.48 -1.07
C PRO A 159 -1.46 -18.71 -1.41
N ILE A 160 -1.56 -17.83 -2.40
CA ILE A 160 -0.53 -16.87 -2.79
C ILE A 160 -1.00 -15.48 -2.38
N LYS A 161 -0.17 -14.74 -1.65
CA LYS A 161 -0.45 -13.40 -1.14
C LYS A 161 0.27 -12.33 -1.95
N ALA A 162 -0.34 -11.15 -2.09
CA ALA A 162 0.34 -10.00 -2.68
C ALA A 162 1.49 -9.53 -1.79
N ALA A 163 2.68 -9.37 -2.36
CA ALA A 163 3.87 -8.93 -1.63
C ALA A 163 3.76 -7.49 -1.12
N GLY A 164 2.90 -6.66 -1.70
CA GLY A 164 2.69 -5.28 -1.32
C GLY A 164 1.37 -4.75 -1.87
N ASP A 165 0.94 -3.59 -1.38
CA ASP A 165 -0.20 -2.86 -1.95
C ASP A 165 0.09 -2.52 -3.41
N GLY A 166 -0.92 -2.62 -4.28
CA GLY A 166 -0.70 -2.28 -5.69
C GLY A 166 -1.91 -2.43 -6.59
N LYS A 167 -1.69 -2.11 -7.86
CA LYS A 167 -2.66 -2.25 -8.95
C LYS A 167 -2.33 -3.51 -9.75
N VAL A 168 -3.33 -4.34 -9.98
CA VAL A 168 -3.23 -5.54 -10.83
C VAL A 168 -3.12 -5.09 -12.28
N LEU A 169 -1.94 -5.23 -12.87
CA LEU A 169 -1.71 -4.97 -14.30
C LEU A 169 -2.23 -6.11 -15.17
N LEU A 170 -2.19 -7.33 -14.63
CA LEU A 170 -2.67 -8.53 -15.30
C LEU A 170 -3.18 -9.53 -14.27
N ALA A 171 -4.35 -10.11 -14.51
CA ALA A 171 -4.78 -11.38 -13.95
C ALA A 171 -5.31 -12.23 -15.12
N GLY A 172 -4.49 -13.15 -15.64
CA GLY A 172 -4.80 -13.91 -16.85
C GLY A 172 -3.68 -14.84 -17.28
N ARG A 173 -3.80 -15.47 -18.47
CA ARG A 173 -2.72 -16.32 -19.02
C ARG A 173 -1.61 -15.48 -19.63
N ARG A 174 -0.34 -15.86 -19.40
CA ARG A 174 0.84 -15.21 -19.96
C ARG A 174 1.90 -16.22 -20.40
N GLY A 175 1.72 -16.80 -21.59
CA GLY A 175 2.70 -17.69 -22.22
C GLY A 175 3.22 -18.77 -21.27
N GLY A 176 4.55 -18.88 -21.17
CA GLY A 176 5.22 -19.87 -20.32
C GLY A 176 4.92 -19.76 -18.82
N TYR A 177 4.50 -18.60 -18.32
CA TYR A 177 4.10 -18.43 -16.91
C TYR A 177 2.73 -19.05 -16.60
N GLY A 178 1.94 -19.46 -17.60
CA GLY A 178 0.60 -19.98 -17.35
C GLY A 178 -0.33 -18.91 -16.79
N ASN A 179 -1.20 -19.26 -15.84
CA ASN A 179 -2.02 -18.28 -15.14
C ASN A 179 -1.14 -17.42 -14.26
N THR A 180 -1.22 -16.10 -14.48
CA THR A 180 -0.28 -15.12 -13.96
C THR A 180 -1.02 -13.93 -13.38
N VAL A 181 -0.57 -13.47 -12.20
CA VAL A 181 -0.89 -12.15 -11.69
C VAL A 181 0.34 -11.26 -11.77
N ILE A 182 0.18 -10.03 -12.24
CA ILE A 182 1.23 -9.00 -12.23
C ILE A 182 0.70 -7.80 -11.45
N ILE A 183 1.43 -7.37 -10.44
CA ILE A 183 1.06 -6.24 -9.59
C ILE A 183 2.10 -5.13 -9.74
N GLN A 184 1.63 -3.92 -10.03
CA GLN A 184 2.42 -2.70 -9.97
C GLN A 184 2.31 -2.08 -8.59
N HIS A 185 3.45 -1.83 -7.95
CA HIS A 185 3.54 -1.24 -6.63
C HIS A 185 4.20 0.13 -6.74
N GLY A 186 3.40 1.19 -6.66
CA GLY A 186 3.90 2.53 -6.96
C GLY A 186 4.44 2.62 -8.39
N ASN A 187 5.58 3.30 -8.57
CA ASN A 187 6.12 3.59 -9.90
C ASN A 187 7.29 2.66 -10.28
N THR A 188 8.13 2.22 -9.33
CA THR A 188 9.34 1.46 -9.66
C THR A 188 9.15 -0.05 -9.60
N TYR A 189 8.32 -0.53 -8.67
CA TYR A 189 8.30 -1.94 -8.33
C TYR A 189 7.18 -2.70 -9.03
N ARG A 190 7.51 -3.91 -9.48
CA ARG A 190 6.53 -4.85 -10.01
C ARG A 190 6.80 -6.24 -9.49
N THR A 191 5.75 -6.96 -9.13
CA THR A 191 5.83 -8.38 -8.82
C THR A 191 5.03 -9.20 -9.81
N LEU A 192 5.54 -10.40 -10.10
CA LEU A 192 4.87 -11.40 -10.93
C LEU A 192 4.70 -12.69 -10.14
N TYR A 193 3.52 -13.30 -10.29
CA TYR A 193 3.15 -14.57 -9.67
C TYR A 193 2.69 -15.51 -10.79
N GLY A 194 3.51 -16.50 -11.12
CA GLY A 194 3.28 -17.44 -12.21
C GLY A 194 2.84 -18.84 -11.76
N HIS A 195 2.49 -19.66 -12.74
CA HIS A 195 2.07 -21.06 -12.63
C HIS A 195 0.84 -21.32 -11.76
N MET A 196 0.00 -20.31 -11.55
CA MET A 196 -1.15 -20.39 -10.65
C MET A 196 -2.19 -21.40 -11.18
N GLN A 197 -2.97 -22.04 -10.30
CA GLN A 197 -4.10 -22.86 -10.74
C GLN A 197 -5.34 -22.01 -11.03
N GLY A 198 -5.47 -20.88 -10.33
CA GLY A 198 -6.59 -19.97 -10.46
C GLY A 198 -6.39 -18.71 -9.61
N PHE A 199 -7.26 -17.73 -9.83
CA PHE A 199 -7.23 -16.44 -9.14
C PHE A 199 -8.22 -16.42 -7.97
N ALA A 200 -7.91 -15.64 -6.93
CA ALA A 200 -8.84 -15.43 -5.84
C ALA A 200 -10.03 -14.55 -6.28
N LYS A 201 -11.17 -14.68 -5.61
CA LYS A 201 -12.38 -13.91 -5.93
C LYS A 201 -12.10 -12.41 -5.87
N GLY A 202 -12.50 -11.69 -6.91
CA GLY A 202 -12.33 -10.23 -7.00
C GLY A 202 -10.98 -9.76 -7.55
N VAL A 203 -10.02 -10.65 -7.76
CA VAL A 203 -8.74 -10.32 -8.39
C VAL A 203 -8.92 -10.28 -9.90
N LYS A 204 -8.78 -9.09 -10.49
CA LYS A 204 -8.93 -8.86 -11.93
C LYS A 204 -8.00 -7.75 -12.41
N THR A 205 -7.64 -7.78 -13.69
CA THR A 205 -6.89 -6.71 -14.36
C THR A 205 -7.56 -5.35 -14.11
N GLY A 206 -6.75 -4.36 -13.75
CA GLY A 206 -7.19 -3.01 -13.40
C GLY A 206 -7.63 -2.83 -11.94
N GLY A 207 -7.86 -3.91 -11.19
CA GLY A 207 -8.22 -3.88 -9.78
C GLY A 207 -7.06 -3.50 -8.85
N SER A 208 -7.37 -3.22 -7.59
CA SER A 208 -6.39 -2.96 -6.53
C SER A 208 -6.32 -4.12 -5.56
N VAL A 209 -5.14 -4.36 -4.99
CA VAL A 209 -4.91 -5.37 -3.96
C VAL A 209 -4.11 -4.78 -2.81
N LYS A 210 -4.36 -5.29 -1.60
CA LYS A 210 -3.58 -4.97 -0.40
C LYS A 210 -2.46 -5.98 -0.18
N GLN A 211 -1.37 -5.56 0.45
CA GLN A 211 -0.32 -6.43 0.94
C GLN A 211 -0.93 -7.55 1.79
N GLY A 212 -0.47 -8.79 1.60
CA GLY A 212 -0.98 -9.96 2.31
C GLY A 212 -2.32 -10.49 1.80
N GLN A 213 -3.03 -9.75 0.94
CA GLN A 213 -4.28 -10.23 0.32
C GLN A 213 -4.00 -11.47 -0.53
N VAL A 214 -4.83 -12.50 -0.39
CA VAL A 214 -4.78 -13.68 -1.26
C VAL A 214 -5.16 -13.28 -2.68
N ILE A 215 -4.25 -13.49 -3.62
CA ILE A 215 -4.42 -13.14 -5.04
C ILE A 215 -4.73 -14.36 -5.92
N GLY A 216 -4.48 -15.56 -5.40
CA GLY A 216 -4.85 -16.82 -6.03
C GLY A 216 -4.09 -17.97 -5.39
N TYR A 217 -3.89 -19.05 -6.14
CA TYR A 217 -3.45 -20.31 -5.56
C TYR A 217 -2.39 -21.01 -6.41
N ILE A 218 -1.45 -21.67 -5.75
CA ILE A 218 -0.39 -22.46 -6.41
C ILE A 218 -1.00 -23.48 -7.36
N GLY A 219 -0.40 -23.61 -8.53
CA GLY A 219 -0.76 -24.60 -9.53
C GLY A 219 0.47 -25.16 -10.23
N THR A 220 0.28 -25.58 -11.47
CA THR A 220 1.35 -26.04 -12.36
C THR A 220 1.03 -25.68 -13.82
N THR A 221 0.37 -24.54 -14.04
CA THR A 221 -0.02 -24.11 -15.39
C THR A 221 1.17 -23.51 -16.16
N GLY A 222 1.12 -23.55 -17.49
CA GLY A 222 2.24 -23.07 -18.31
C GLY A 222 3.41 -24.07 -18.34
N LEU A 223 4.63 -23.55 -18.50
CA LEU A 223 5.85 -24.35 -18.52
C LEU A 223 6.33 -24.62 -17.09
N SER A 224 5.73 -25.62 -16.44
CA SER A 224 6.02 -26.00 -15.06
C SER A 224 6.18 -27.52 -14.96
N THR A 225 7.21 -27.98 -14.25
CA THR A 225 7.49 -29.42 -14.03
C THR A 225 6.72 -30.01 -12.84
N GLY A 226 6.15 -29.18 -11.97
CA GLY A 226 5.40 -29.62 -10.80
C GLY A 226 4.86 -28.43 -9.99
N PRO A 227 4.07 -28.68 -8.94
CA PRO A 227 3.42 -27.61 -8.18
C PRO A 227 4.40 -26.63 -7.52
N HIS A 228 4.39 -25.38 -7.97
CA HIS A 228 5.18 -24.29 -7.38
C HIS A 228 4.62 -22.92 -7.78
N LEU A 229 5.01 -21.89 -7.04
CA LEU A 229 4.88 -20.50 -7.45
C LEU A 229 6.21 -20.07 -8.08
N HIS A 230 6.16 -19.53 -9.29
CA HIS A 230 7.25 -18.72 -9.83
C HIS A 230 7.03 -17.25 -9.47
N TYR A 231 7.92 -16.68 -8.67
CA TYR A 231 7.83 -15.31 -8.17
C TYR A 231 8.95 -14.44 -8.73
N GLU A 232 8.61 -13.34 -9.39
CA GLU A 232 9.59 -12.36 -9.84
C GLU A 232 9.40 -11.02 -9.12
N PHE A 233 10.51 -10.35 -8.87
CA PHE A 233 10.53 -8.98 -8.37
C PHE A 233 11.33 -8.12 -9.35
N GLN A 234 10.75 -6.99 -9.76
CA GLN A 234 11.36 -6.06 -10.70
C GLN A 234 11.48 -4.67 -10.08
N VAL A 235 12.63 -4.03 -10.29
CA VAL A 235 12.93 -2.65 -9.91
C VAL A 235 13.23 -1.90 -11.21
N ASN A 236 12.43 -0.90 -11.56
CA ASN A 236 12.56 -0.15 -12.82
C ASN A 236 12.55 -1.07 -14.06
N GLY A 237 11.75 -2.14 -14.03
CA GLY A 237 11.66 -3.12 -15.11
C GLY A 237 12.82 -4.13 -15.20
N VAL A 238 13.83 -4.02 -14.33
CA VAL A 238 14.94 -4.98 -14.23
C VAL A 238 14.61 -6.01 -13.16
N HIS A 239 14.75 -7.30 -13.49
CA HIS A 239 14.53 -8.38 -12.52
C HIS A 239 15.69 -8.43 -11.52
N VAL A 240 15.36 -8.54 -10.23
CA VAL A 240 16.32 -8.63 -9.14
C VAL A 240 16.04 -9.86 -8.29
N ASP A 241 17.04 -10.32 -7.53
CA ASP A 241 16.86 -11.39 -6.57
C ASP A 241 16.06 -10.89 -5.35
N PRO A 242 14.82 -11.35 -5.13
CA PRO A 242 14.00 -10.93 -3.99
C PRO A 242 14.55 -11.42 -2.63
N LEU A 243 15.46 -12.40 -2.62
CA LEU A 243 16.06 -12.96 -1.41
C LEU A 243 17.42 -12.34 -1.07
N GLY A 244 18.14 -11.80 -2.06
CA GLY A 244 19.49 -11.26 -1.91
C GLY A 244 19.55 -9.76 -1.59
N GLN A 245 18.47 -9.02 -1.82
CA GLN A 245 18.45 -7.57 -1.64
C GLN A 245 17.77 -7.16 -0.32
N LYS A 246 18.29 -6.14 0.38
CA LYS A 246 17.49 -5.36 1.33
C LYS A 246 16.35 -4.74 0.53
N LEU A 247 15.16 -5.36 0.56
CA LEU A 247 13.99 -4.82 -0.13
C LEU A 247 13.78 -3.37 0.36
N PRO A 248 13.90 -2.38 -0.53
CA PRO A 248 13.83 -0.98 -0.14
C PRO A 248 12.41 -0.62 0.34
N MET A 249 12.32 0.48 1.09
CA MET A 249 11.08 1.26 1.20
C MET A 249 10.53 1.48 -0.22
N ALA A 250 9.22 1.62 -0.38
CA ALA A 250 8.70 2.07 -1.67
C ALA A 250 9.37 3.40 -2.08
N ASP A 251 9.40 3.70 -3.37
CA ASP A 251 10.29 4.75 -3.87
C ASP A 251 9.95 6.10 -3.27
N PRO A 252 10.96 6.93 -2.97
CA PRO A 252 10.71 8.34 -2.78
C PRO A 252 10.07 8.93 -4.04
N ILE A 253 9.55 10.15 -3.91
CA ILE A 253 8.99 10.86 -5.04
C ILE A 253 10.02 10.98 -6.15
N ALA A 254 9.61 10.57 -7.36
CA ALA A 254 10.44 10.67 -8.54
C ALA A 254 10.94 12.11 -8.72
N LYS A 255 12.20 12.28 -9.09
CA LYS A 255 12.84 13.61 -9.22
C LYS A 255 12.02 14.58 -10.08
N ALA A 256 11.42 14.08 -11.17
CA ALA A 256 10.57 14.86 -12.08
C ALA A 256 9.22 15.30 -11.46
N GLU A 257 8.76 14.63 -10.41
CA GLU A 257 7.53 14.96 -9.69
C GLU A 257 7.80 15.84 -8.46
N ARG A 258 9.07 16.04 -8.05
CA ARG A 258 9.43 16.70 -6.79
C ARG A 258 8.89 18.12 -6.66
N ALA A 259 8.98 18.92 -7.73
CA ALA A 259 8.44 20.29 -7.72
C ALA A 259 6.91 20.31 -7.55
N ARG A 260 6.20 19.44 -8.27
CA ARG A 260 4.74 19.31 -8.18
C ARG A 260 4.31 18.76 -6.82
N PHE A 261 5.07 17.82 -6.27
CA PHE A 261 4.87 17.35 -4.92
C PHE A 261 4.95 18.50 -3.93
N LEU A 262 6.03 19.27 -3.92
CA LEU A 262 6.20 20.40 -3.00
C LEU A 262 5.06 21.42 -3.16
N GLN A 263 4.69 21.75 -4.40
CA GLN A 263 3.57 22.65 -4.69
C GLN A 263 2.24 22.16 -4.11
N GLN A 264 2.00 20.84 -4.07
CA GLN A 264 0.77 20.26 -3.54
C GLN A 264 0.85 19.96 -2.03
N SER A 265 2.02 19.60 -1.52
CA SER A 265 2.20 19.15 -0.14
C SER A 265 2.44 20.29 0.83
N GLN A 266 3.16 21.35 0.43
CA GLN A 266 3.44 22.49 1.30
C GLN A 266 2.17 23.18 1.82
N PRO A 267 1.12 23.46 1.00
CA PRO A 267 -0.11 24.03 1.52
C PRO A 267 -0.83 23.12 2.52
N LEU A 268 -0.78 21.80 2.32
CA LEU A 268 -1.39 20.83 3.25
C LEU A 268 -0.63 20.78 4.58
N MET A 269 0.70 20.92 4.55
CA MET A 269 1.52 20.98 5.77
C MET A 269 1.30 22.29 6.51
N ALA A 270 1.38 23.43 5.81
CA ALA A 270 1.16 24.75 6.39
C ALA A 270 -0.24 24.90 7.00
N ARG A 271 -1.27 24.38 6.31
CA ARG A 271 -2.62 24.33 6.87
C ARG A 271 -2.67 23.55 8.17
N MET A 272 -1.98 22.41 8.26
CA MET A 272 -1.98 21.62 9.50
C MET A 272 -1.32 22.36 10.66
N ASP A 273 -0.26 23.14 10.40
CA ASP A 273 0.33 24.02 11.42
C ASP A 273 -0.67 25.09 11.88
N GLN A 274 -1.36 25.72 10.94
CA GLN A 274 -2.35 26.75 11.22
C GLN A 274 -3.56 26.22 12.02
N GLU A 275 -4.12 25.08 11.61
CA GLU A 275 -5.26 24.45 12.27
C GLU A 275 -4.90 24.03 13.70
N LYS A 276 -3.71 23.44 13.91
CA LYS A 276 -3.20 23.09 15.24
C LYS A 276 -3.02 24.32 16.12
N ALA A 277 -2.41 25.38 15.61
CA ALA A 277 -2.23 26.62 16.35
C ALA A 277 -3.57 27.27 16.74
N THR A 278 -4.54 27.28 15.82
CA THR A 278 -5.89 27.82 16.06
C THR A 278 -6.62 27.02 17.14
N MET A 279 -6.53 25.68 17.08
CA MET A 279 -7.12 24.80 18.08
C MET A 279 -6.52 25.04 19.48
N LEU A 280 -5.19 25.10 19.59
CA LEU A 280 -4.50 25.38 20.85
C LEU A 280 -4.81 26.78 21.43
N ALA A 281 -5.06 27.76 20.57
CA ALA A 281 -5.49 29.09 21.00
C ALA A 281 -6.94 29.08 21.51
N SER A 282 -7.82 28.29 20.89
CA SER A 282 -9.22 28.17 21.29
C SER A 282 -9.42 27.38 22.58
N SER A 283 -8.53 26.44 22.90
CA SER A 283 -8.60 25.62 24.12
C SER A 283 -8.02 26.31 25.37
N LYS A 284 -7.41 27.50 25.22
CA LYS A 284 -6.85 28.30 26.33
C LYS A 284 -7.83 29.37 26.86
N ARG A 285 -9.01 29.49 26.26
CA ARG A 285 -10.10 30.36 26.73
C ARG A 285 -11.12 29.53 27.50
#